data_AF-E2SBT0-F1
#
_entry.id   AF-E2SBT0-F1
#
_cell.length_a   1.000
_cell.length_b   1.000
_cell.length_c   1.000
_cell.angle_alpha   90.00
_cell.angle_beta   90.00
_cell.angle_gamma   90.00
#
_symmetry.space_group_name_H-M   'P 1'
#
loop_
_entity.id
_entity.type
_entity.pdbx_description
1 polymer ?
#
loop_
_entity_poly.entity_id
_entity_poly.type
_entity_poly.pdbx_seq_one_letter_code
_entity_poly.pdbx_strand_id
1 'polypeptide(L)' 'MTEPLDERLRDDAALDEIELTSRLMIAASATDRHLTAGEVDELLGLSARRHRTEPFG' A
#
# COMPACT_ATOMS: atom_id res chain seq x y z
N MET A 1 14.00 15.17 22.29
CA MET A 1 14.22 13.71 22.32
C MET A 1 13.59 13.19 21.04
N THR A 2 14.36 13.04 19.97
CA THR A 2 13.85 12.52 18.69
C THR A 2 13.71 11.01 18.85
N GLU A 3 12.50 10.47 18.70
CA GLU A 3 12.28 9.02 18.71
C GLU A 3 13.19 8.38 17.64
N PRO A 4 13.89 7.26 17.96
CA PRO A 4 14.72 6.59 16.97
C PRO A 4 13.82 6.15 15.82
N LEU A 5 14.12 6.61 14.61
CA LEU A 5 13.48 6.14 13.38
C LEU A 5 13.62 4.61 13.32
N ASP A 6 12.48 3.94 13.19
CA ASP A 6 12.38 2.47 13.13
C ASP A 6 13.30 1.94 12.00
N GLU A 7 14.08 0.88 12.26
CA GLU A 7 14.91 0.21 11.25
C GLU A 7 14.08 -0.35 10.07
N ARG A 8 12.76 -0.42 10.21
CA ARG A 8 11.81 -0.72 9.13
C ARG A 8 11.70 0.41 8.11
N LEU A 9 12.07 1.63 8.48
CA LEU A 9 12.19 2.81 7.63
C LEU A 9 13.58 2.91 6.96
N ARG A 10 14.27 1.77 6.78
CA ARG A 10 15.42 1.69 5.87
C ARG A 10 14.96 2.09 4.46
N ASP A 11 15.85 2.78 3.73
CA ASP A 11 15.53 3.50 2.49
C ASP A 11 14.59 2.73 1.56
N ASP A 12 14.85 1.45 1.26
CA ASP A 12 14.05 0.71 0.28
C ASP A 12 12.59 0.49 0.70
N ALA A 13 12.34 0.12 1.96
CA ALA A 13 10.96 -0.08 2.44
C ALA A 13 10.20 1.25 2.56
N ALA A 14 10.91 2.32 2.93
CA ALA A 14 10.34 3.66 2.96
C ALA A 14 10.03 4.16 1.54
N LEU A 15 10.91 3.90 0.58
CA LEU A 15 10.71 4.23 -0.83
C LEU A 15 9.52 3.47 -1.43
N ASP A 16 9.38 2.19 -1.11
CA ASP A 16 8.22 1.38 -1.51
C ASP A 16 6.91 1.98 -0.98
N GLU A 17 6.88 2.42 0.29
CA GLU A 17 5.70 3.05 0.89
C GLU A 17 5.40 4.42 0.27
N ILE A 18 6.42 5.24 0.01
CA ILE A 18 6.28 6.53 -0.67
C ILE A 18 5.74 6.33 -2.09
N GLU A 19 6.25 5.35 -2.82
CA GLU A 19 5.81 5.05 -4.18
C GLU A 19 4.35 4.57 -4.18
N LEU A 20 4.00 3.64 -3.29
CA LEU A 20 2.63 3.16 -3.11
C LEU A 20 1.66 4.31 -2.82
N THR A 21 2.02 5.17 -1.85
CA THR A 21 1.21 6.31 -1.45
C THR A 21 1.05 7.32 -2.59
N SER A 22 2.13 7.58 -3.33
CA SER A 22 2.11 8.47 -4.50
C SER A 22 1.17 7.97 -5.59
N ARG A 23 1.20 6.67 -5.90
CA ARG A 23 0.27 6.05 -6.87
C ARG A 23 -1.19 6.21 -6.46
N LEU A 24 -1.49 6.05 -5.16
CA LEU A 24 -2.84 6.27 -4.62
C LEU A 24 -3.29 7.72 -4.76
N MET A 25 -2.43 8.69 -4.41
CA MET A 25 -2.76 10.11 -4.55
C MET A 25 -3.01 10.50 -6.01
N ILE A 26 -2.16 10.01 -6.92
CA ILE A 26 -2.31 10.26 -8.36
C ILE A 26 -3.66 9.68 -8.83
N ALA A 27 -3.97 8.43 -8.51
CA ALA A 27 -5.21 7.79 -8.92
C ALA A 27 -6.44 8.53 -8.38
N ALA A 28 -6.42 8.97 -7.11
CA ALA A 28 -7.48 9.75 -6.50
C ALA A 28 -7.63 11.14 -7.15
N SER A 29 -6.52 11.79 -7.52
CA SER A 29 -6.53 13.11 -8.16
C SER A 29 -6.95 13.08 -9.64
N ALA A 30 -6.82 11.93 -10.29
CA ALA A 30 -7.17 11.73 -11.70
C ALA A 30 -8.67 11.48 -11.93
N THR A 31 -9.48 11.43 -10.87
CA THR A 31 -10.91 11.20 -10.96
C THR A 31 -11.70 12.24 -10.15
N ASP A 32 -12.83 12.70 -10.68
CA ASP A 32 -13.70 13.67 -9.99
C ASP A 32 -14.61 13.02 -8.93
N ARG A 33 -14.38 11.75 -8.60
CA ARG A 33 -15.12 11.00 -7.58
C ARG A 33 -14.18 10.27 -6.63
N HIS A 34 -14.70 9.84 -5.49
CA HIS A 34 -13.95 8.93 -4.62
C HIS A 34 -13.70 7.58 -5.31
N LEU A 35 -12.51 7.02 -5.05
CA LEU A 35 -12.19 5.63 -5.35
C LEU A 35 -13.06 4.73 -4.49
N THR A 36 -13.56 3.65 -5.08
CA THR A 36 -14.25 2.58 -4.36
C THR A 36 -13.23 1.69 -3.64
N ALA A 37 -13.69 0.94 -2.63
CA ALA A 37 -12.82 0.01 -1.90
C ALA A 37 -12.15 -1.01 -2.84
N GLY A 38 -12.89 -1.54 -3.84
CA GLY A 38 -12.31 -2.46 -4.82
C GLY A 38 -11.23 -1.82 -5.70
N GLU A 39 -11.39 -0.55 -6.09
CA GLU A 39 -10.36 0.17 -6.85
C GLU A 39 -9.10 0.43 -6.01
N VAL A 40 -9.28 0.71 -4.72
CA VAL A 40 -8.17 0.82 -3.77
C VAL A 40 -7.48 -0.54 -3.61
N ASP A 41 -8.23 -1.62 -3.44
CA ASP A 41 -7.69 -2.97 -3.31
C ASP A 41 -6.89 -3.40 -4.55
N GLU A 42 -7.35 -3.06 -5.76
CA GLU A 42 -6.61 -3.27 -7.01
C GLU A 42 -5.28 -2.49 -7.04
N LEU A 43 -5.30 -1.21 -6.66
CA LEU A 43 -4.10 -0.37 -6.58
C LEU A 43 -3.08 -0.87 -5.54
N LEU A 44 -3.59 -1.46 -4.45
CA LEU A 44 -2.79 -2.09 -3.40
C LEU A 44 -2.38 -3.54 -3.78
N GLY A 45 -2.83 -4.08 -4.91
CA GLY A 45 -2.54 -5.45 -5.34
C GLY A 45 -3.20 -6.54 -4.49
N LEU A 46 -4.27 -6.20 -3.76
CA LEU A 46 -4.99 -7.10 -2.84
C LEU A 46 -6.03 -7.98 -3.56
N SER A 47 -6.46 -7.58 -4.76
CA SER A 47 -7.44 -8.27 -5.62
C SER A 47 -7.03 -9.68 -6.08
N ALA A 48 -5.72 -9.98 -6.11
CA ALA A 48 -5.20 -11.32 -6.40
C ALA A 48 -5.07 -12.22 -5.16
N ARG A 49 -5.27 -11.68 -3.94
CA ARG A 49 -5.01 -12.40 -2.68
C ARG A 49 -6.22 -13.24 -2.24
N ARG A 50 -6.70 -14.11 -3.12
CA ARG A 50 -7.54 -15.24 -2.71
C ARG A 50 -6.69 -16.25 -1.94
N HIS A 51 -6.65 -16.08 -0.62
CA HIS A 51 -6.58 -17.15 0.37
C HIS A 51 -5.55 -18.27 0.11
N ARG A 52 -4.25 -18.00 0.26
CA ARG A 52 -3.33 -19.09 0.63
C ARG A 52 -3.51 -19.34 2.13
N THR A 53 -4.49 -20.17 2.47
CA THR A 53 -4.49 -20.85 3.77
C THR A 53 -3.31 -21.82 3.72
N GLU A 54 -2.17 -21.39 4.25
CA GLU A 54 -1.12 -22.34 4.64
C GLU A 54 -1.77 -23.25 5.70
N PRO A 55 -1.89 -24.57 5.48
CA PRO A 55 -2.30 -25.46 6.55
C PRO A 55 -1.21 -25.42 7.61
N PHE A 56 -1.58 -25.06 8.84
CA PHE A 56 -0.70 -25.25 9.99
C PHE A 56 -0.38 -26.74 10.09
N GLY A 57 0.86 -27.11 9.73
CA GLY A 57 1.46 -28.42 9.96
C GLY A 57 2.25 -28.43 11.25
#